data_AF-A0A2A2KHU2-F1
#
_entry.id   AF-A0A2A2KHU2-F1
#
_cell.length_a   1.000
_cell.length_b   1.000
_cell.length_c   1.000
_cell.angle_alpha   90.00
_cell.angle_beta   90.00
_cell.angle_gamma   90.00
#
_symmetry.space_group_name_H-M   'P 1'
#
loop_
_entity.id
_entity.type
_entity.pdbx_description
1 polymer ?
#
loop_
_entity_poly.entity_id
_entity_poly.type
_entity_poly.pdbx_seq_one_letter_code
_entity_poly.pdbx_strand_id
1 'polypeptide(L)'
;MRDNIQSLNSRELDPDEKREYDDLLLRLALSADILRDRREAAEKSHRDAQEKAAFMALVAPLQSRLAELIQTADRLMEHPEGIPSQYAPTADQLRSEVSRAKDLLQGRDPSSDPIAQKLKDLTKSAEETIPRLSERASLWDQFCDLRNRIQANLDRVFGELPQNDNNVLLPVVEGRQLFDQLMPLDSTITEMRNDMRNLSDLADQLHPLTQVEQEIRFLSVDVESAEDNYNSVLDRLNVEINDEEELERTLNILSNELQQYREDVERGEPISHDRLSYRRLLDDMIAHLDNQRAIVERSENARRFIRSDTRQRLDDLIAEARALLDAFGGAAESSDEDEEPGPSTVNGEEPRFIDKTTAARLLAELYPDQDPREVVAERVGELGQIYDTDSEFDSLDTSTDSRMSPLPEDATEADLQVRRQRSRWRRVLRTALPLQAMLVLLLGAACLVPHCDDEYCCQLLNNFAKSFDPSLSFVNGPPPF
;
A
#
# COMPACT_ATOMS: atom_id res chain seq x y z
N MET A 1 -1.33 77.74 -70.15
CA MET A 1 -0.67 77.51 -71.47
C MET A 1 -1.69 77.16 -72.55
N ARG A 2 -2.56 76.15 -72.34
CA ARG A 2 -3.68 75.81 -73.24
C ARG A 2 -4.61 77.00 -73.51
N ASP A 3 -5.01 77.71 -72.46
CA ASP A 3 -5.92 78.87 -72.56
C ASP A 3 -5.27 80.07 -73.28
N ASN A 4 -3.95 80.25 -73.13
CA ASN A 4 -3.19 81.31 -73.82
C ASN A 4 -2.97 81.01 -75.32
N ILE A 5 -2.97 79.73 -75.71
CA ILE A 5 -2.80 79.32 -77.11
C ILE A 5 -4.16 79.36 -77.81
N GLN A 6 -5.24 78.94 -77.15
CA GLN A 6 -6.61 79.03 -77.68
C GLN A 6 -7.12 80.47 -77.84
N SER A 7 -6.56 81.44 -77.11
CA SER A 7 -6.88 82.86 -77.25
C SER A 7 -6.21 83.55 -78.45
N LEU A 8 -5.31 82.88 -79.18
CA LEU A 8 -4.74 83.40 -80.42
C LEU A 8 -5.77 83.26 -81.56
N ASN A 9 -6.11 84.38 -82.21
CA ASN A 9 -7.07 84.41 -83.32
C ASN A 9 -6.50 83.67 -84.55
N SER A 10 -6.85 82.40 -84.73
CA SER A 10 -6.39 81.54 -85.84
C SER A 10 -6.73 82.04 -87.25
N ARG A 11 -7.56 83.09 -87.36
CA ARG A 11 -7.95 83.69 -88.65
C ARG A 11 -6.90 84.65 -89.22
N GLU A 12 -5.94 85.13 -88.43
CA GLU A 12 -4.94 86.13 -88.84
C GLU A 12 -3.52 85.56 -89.08
N LEU A 13 -3.30 84.26 -88.85
CA LEU A 13 -1.99 83.62 -89.02
C LEU A 13 -1.70 83.21 -90.48
N ASP A 14 -0.45 83.35 -90.89
CA ASP A 14 0.08 82.91 -92.20
C ASP A 14 0.04 81.36 -92.30
N PRO A 15 0.06 80.75 -93.50
CA PRO A 15 -0.21 79.32 -93.66
C PRO A 15 0.85 78.40 -93.01
N ASP A 16 2.08 78.87 -92.85
CA ASP A 16 3.14 78.13 -92.14
C ASP A 16 3.03 78.29 -90.61
N GLU A 17 2.64 79.46 -90.12
CA GLU A 17 2.37 79.68 -88.68
C GLU A 17 1.14 78.90 -88.18
N LYS A 18 0.13 78.70 -89.06
CA LYS A 18 -1.01 77.81 -88.78
C LYS A 18 -0.59 76.35 -88.61
N ARG A 19 0.37 75.87 -89.40
CA ARG A 19 0.89 74.49 -89.28
C ARG A 19 1.65 74.29 -87.97
N GLU A 20 2.47 75.27 -87.57
CA GLU A 20 3.18 75.24 -86.29
C GLU A 20 2.20 75.34 -85.11
N TYR A 21 1.16 76.17 -85.23
CA TYR A 21 0.08 76.25 -84.23
C TYR A 21 -0.67 74.93 -84.07
N ASP A 22 -1.02 74.26 -85.18
CA ASP A 22 -1.68 72.96 -85.16
C ASP A 22 -0.76 71.85 -84.61
N ASP A 23 0.54 71.85 -84.95
CA ASP A 23 1.53 70.92 -84.38
C ASP A 23 1.71 71.13 -82.86
N LEU A 24 1.75 72.38 -82.40
CA LEU A 24 1.82 72.69 -80.97
C LEU A 24 0.56 72.26 -80.22
N LEU A 25 -0.62 72.45 -80.80
CA LEU A 25 -1.88 71.95 -80.22
C LEU A 25 -1.89 70.42 -80.15
N LEU A 26 -1.37 69.73 -81.16
CA LEU A 26 -1.28 68.28 -81.20
C LEU A 26 -0.30 67.74 -80.14
N ARG A 27 0.87 68.38 -79.98
CA ARG A 27 1.84 68.06 -78.92
C ARG A 27 1.28 68.34 -77.53
N LEU A 28 0.52 69.43 -77.36
CA LEU A 28 -0.17 69.72 -76.10
C LEU A 28 -1.24 68.67 -75.78
N ALA A 29 -2.03 68.24 -76.76
CA ALA A 29 -3.00 67.17 -76.58
C ALA A 29 -2.33 65.85 -76.20
N LEU A 30 -1.27 65.45 -76.92
CA LEU A 30 -0.48 64.25 -76.62
C LEU A 30 0.13 64.31 -75.20
N SER A 31 0.70 65.46 -74.82
CA SER A 31 1.26 65.64 -73.47
C SER A 31 0.20 65.59 -72.38
N ALA A 32 -1.01 66.08 -72.65
CA ALA A 32 -2.13 66.02 -71.72
C ALA A 32 -2.62 64.58 -71.52
N ASP A 33 -2.67 63.78 -72.59
CA ASP A 33 -3.03 62.35 -72.51
C ASP A 33 -1.97 61.57 -71.72
N ILE A 34 -0.68 61.77 -71.98
CA ILE A 34 0.41 61.14 -71.22
C ILE A 34 0.34 61.52 -69.72
N LEU A 35 0.04 62.78 -69.41
CA LEU A 35 -0.12 63.23 -68.02
C LEU A 35 -1.36 62.62 -67.36
N ARG A 36 -2.45 62.44 -68.11
CA ARG A 36 -3.65 61.74 -67.62
C ARG A 36 -3.34 60.28 -67.29
N ASP A 37 -2.71 59.55 -68.21
CA ASP A 37 -2.36 58.14 -68.00
C ASP A 37 -1.39 57.97 -66.83
N ARG A 38 -0.40 58.87 -66.69
CA ARG A 38 0.51 58.89 -65.53
C ARG A 38 -0.22 59.20 -64.22
N ARG A 39 -1.19 60.11 -64.24
CA ARG A 39 -2.01 60.42 -63.08
C ARG A 39 -2.88 59.23 -62.68
N GLU A 40 -3.54 58.57 -63.62
CA GLU A 40 -4.35 57.38 -63.37
C GLU A 40 -3.49 56.23 -62.82
N ALA A 41 -2.29 56.01 -63.38
CA ALA A 41 -1.33 55.03 -62.86
C ALA A 41 -0.85 55.39 -61.44
N ALA A 42 -0.56 56.66 -61.16
CA ALA A 42 -0.14 57.11 -59.84
C ALA A 42 -1.28 57.02 -58.80
N GLU A 43 -2.51 57.38 -59.17
CA GLU A 43 -3.68 57.23 -58.31
C GLU A 43 -3.97 55.76 -58.01
N LYS A 44 -3.84 54.87 -58.99
CA LYS A 44 -3.96 53.42 -58.78
C LYS A 44 -2.87 52.91 -57.83
N SER A 45 -1.61 53.24 -58.09
CA SER A 45 -0.48 52.85 -57.23
C SER A 45 -0.63 53.38 -55.79
N HIS A 46 -1.19 54.58 -55.61
CA HIS A 46 -1.44 55.14 -54.28
C HIS A 46 -2.55 54.38 -53.55
N ARG A 47 -3.65 54.03 -54.24
CA ARG A 47 -4.73 53.20 -53.65
C ARG A 47 -4.21 51.82 -53.25
N ASP A 48 -3.48 51.15 -54.13
CA ASP A 48 -2.87 49.84 -53.85
C ASP A 48 -1.91 49.90 -52.64
N ALA A 49 -1.13 50.98 -52.53
CA ALA A 49 -0.23 51.21 -51.38
C ALA A 49 -1.01 51.46 -50.08
N GLN A 50 -2.11 52.23 -50.11
CA GLN A 50 -2.97 52.45 -48.95
C GLN A 50 -3.64 51.16 -48.47
N GLU A 51 -4.16 50.34 -49.39
CA GLU A 51 -4.75 49.04 -49.07
C GLU A 51 -3.72 48.09 -48.46
N LYS A 52 -2.49 48.06 -49.00
CA LYS A 52 -1.39 47.27 -48.43
C LYS A 52 -0.99 47.75 -47.04
N ALA A 53 -0.92 49.07 -46.81
CA ALA A 53 -0.61 49.64 -45.51
C ALA A 53 -1.70 49.35 -44.47
N ALA A 54 -2.97 49.46 -44.84
CA ALA A 54 -4.11 49.10 -43.98
C ALA A 54 -4.09 47.61 -43.61
N PHE A 55 -3.80 46.74 -44.57
CA PHE A 55 -3.63 45.31 -44.32
C PHE A 55 -2.46 45.02 -43.37
N MET A 56 -1.30 45.66 -43.58
CA MET A 56 -0.13 45.49 -42.71
C MET A 56 -0.44 45.91 -41.27
N ALA A 57 -1.20 46.99 -41.07
CA ALA A 57 -1.60 47.45 -39.74
C ALA A 57 -2.48 46.43 -38.99
N LEU A 58 -3.29 45.65 -39.72
CA LEU A 58 -4.11 44.57 -39.14
C LEU A 58 -3.33 43.28 -38.91
N VAL A 59 -2.39 42.94 -39.81
CA VAL A 59 -1.64 41.68 -39.76
C VAL A 59 -0.47 41.71 -38.77
N ALA A 60 0.22 42.83 -38.62
CA ALA A 60 1.36 42.95 -37.70
C ALA A 60 1.03 42.56 -36.23
N PRO A 61 -0.08 43.03 -35.60
CA PRO A 61 -0.44 42.62 -34.25
C PRO A 61 -0.83 41.13 -34.18
N LEU A 62 -1.46 40.59 -35.22
CA LEU A 62 -1.82 39.16 -35.26
C LEU A 62 -0.60 38.26 -35.41
N GLN A 63 0.37 38.63 -36.25
CA GLN A 63 1.61 37.88 -36.40
C GLN A 63 2.43 37.85 -35.12
N SER A 64 2.54 38.99 -34.43
CA SER A 64 3.23 39.06 -33.13
C SER A 64 2.51 38.21 -32.10
N ARG A 65 1.18 38.33 -31.99
CA ARG A 65 0.39 37.54 -31.04
C ARG A 65 0.48 36.04 -31.30
N LEU A 66 0.35 35.59 -32.55
CA LEU A 66 0.50 34.18 -32.91
C LEU A 66 1.89 33.65 -32.60
N ALA A 67 2.94 34.41 -32.91
CA ALA A 67 4.31 34.02 -32.60
C ALA A 67 4.55 33.91 -31.09
N GLU A 68 4.03 34.84 -30.29
CA GLU A 68 4.09 34.77 -28.82
C GLU A 68 3.35 33.56 -28.27
N LEU A 69 2.14 33.28 -28.78
CA LEU A 69 1.34 32.14 -28.32
C LEU A 69 1.98 30.80 -28.69
N ILE A 70 2.55 30.66 -29.89
CA ILE A 70 3.29 29.47 -30.30
C ILE A 70 4.51 29.29 -29.39
N GLN A 71 5.30 30.35 -29.17
CA GLN A 71 6.44 30.28 -28.25
C GLN A 71 6.01 29.91 -26.82
N THR A 72 4.89 30.43 -26.36
CA THR A 72 4.33 30.08 -25.04
C THR A 72 3.90 28.61 -25.00
N ALA A 73 3.27 28.11 -26.06
CA ALA A 73 2.90 26.71 -26.20
C ALA A 73 4.12 25.79 -26.11
N ASP A 74 5.17 26.07 -26.89
CA ASP A 74 6.40 25.29 -26.88
C ASP A 74 7.05 25.27 -25.49
N ARG A 75 7.14 26.44 -24.84
CA ARG A 75 7.62 26.57 -23.46
C ARG A 75 6.81 25.72 -22.47
N LEU A 76 5.49 25.73 -22.56
CA LEU A 76 4.62 24.96 -21.68
C LEU A 76 4.79 23.44 -21.87
N MET A 77 5.14 22.99 -23.08
CA MET A 77 5.34 21.57 -23.39
C MET A 77 6.75 21.06 -23.07
N GLU A 78 7.76 21.91 -23.19
CA GLU A 78 9.17 21.51 -23.09
C GLU A 78 9.78 21.80 -21.71
N HIS A 79 9.24 22.78 -20.96
CA HIS A 79 9.83 23.14 -19.67
C HIS A 79 9.32 22.27 -18.51
N PRO A 80 10.22 21.87 -17.59
CA PRO A 80 9.86 21.06 -16.42
C PRO A 80 9.01 21.81 -15.39
N GLU A 81 8.98 23.14 -15.46
CA GLU A 81 8.16 24.03 -14.62
C GLU A 81 6.97 24.61 -15.43
N GLY A 82 6.60 23.97 -16.54
CA GLY A 82 5.42 24.36 -17.31
C GLY A 82 4.16 24.32 -16.45
N ILE A 83 3.26 25.28 -16.64
CA ILE A 83 2.00 25.38 -15.88
C ILE A 83 0.90 24.63 -16.63
N PRO A 84 0.49 23.41 -16.22
CA PRO A 84 -0.37 22.56 -17.05
C PRO A 84 -1.78 23.11 -17.24
N SER A 85 -2.28 23.89 -16.26
CA SER A 85 -3.56 24.59 -16.34
C SER A 85 -3.65 25.61 -17.47
N GLN A 86 -2.51 25.98 -18.10
CA GLN A 86 -2.46 26.88 -19.25
C GLN A 86 -2.56 26.17 -20.60
N TYR A 87 -2.54 24.83 -20.66
CA TYR A 87 -2.61 24.10 -21.93
C TYR A 87 -3.91 24.39 -22.70
N ALA A 88 -5.07 24.18 -22.08
CA ALA A 88 -6.37 24.44 -22.70
C ALA A 88 -6.59 25.93 -23.03
N PRO A 89 -6.38 26.88 -22.10
CA PRO A 89 -6.50 28.31 -22.41
C PRO A 89 -5.61 28.77 -23.57
N THR A 90 -4.36 28.28 -23.64
CA THR A 90 -3.44 28.63 -24.73
C THR A 90 -3.89 28.05 -26.06
N ALA A 91 -4.41 26.81 -26.06
CA ALA A 91 -4.99 26.19 -27.26
C ALA A 91 -6.21 26.96 -27.78
N ASP A 92 -7.11 27.39 -26.90
CA ASP A 92 -8.29 28.16 -27.28
C ASP A 92 -7.94 29.56 -27.80
N GLN A 93 -6.94 30.22 -27.19
CA GLN A 93 -6.40 31.48 -27.71
C GLN A 93 -5.81 31.28 -29.11
N LEU A 94 -4.99 30.25 -29.33
CA LEU A 94 -4.44 29.93 -30.66
C LEU A 94 -5.54 29.67 -31.68
N ARG A 95 -6.58 28.89 -31.33
CA ARG A 95 -7.73 28.63 -32.23
C ARG A 95 -8.44 29.93 -32.64
N SER A 96 -8.65 30.84 -31.68
CA SER A 96 -9.30 32.12 -31.96
C SER A 96 -8.48 33.01 -32.91
N GLU A 97 -7.16 33.08 -32.70
CA GLU A 97 -6.26 33.89 -33.54
C GLU A 97 -6.03 33.25 -34.92
N VAL A 98 -6.00 31.92 -35.01
CA VAL A 98 -5.97 31.17 -36.28
C VAL A 98 -7.23 31.45 -37.11
N SER A 99 -8.42 31.49 -36.48
CA SER A 99 -9.65 31.85 -37.20
C SER A 99 -9.57 33.26 -37.77
N ARG A 100 -9.14 34.24 -36.96
CA ARG A 100 -8.96 35.63 -37.41
C ARG A 100 -7.95 35.75 -38.55
N ALA A 101 -6.84 34.99 -38.48
CA ALA A 101 -5.83 34.96 -39.52
C ALA A 101 -6.36 34.35 -40.83
N LYS A 102 -7.19 33.30 -40.76
CA LYS A 102 -7.85 32.71 -41.93
C LYS A 102 -8.81 33.69 -42.60
N ASP A 103 -9.63 34.38 -41.81
CA ASP A 103 -10.59 35.36 -42.33
C ASP A 103 -9.90 36.50 -43.08
N LEU A 104 -8.76 36.99 -42.56
CA LEU A 104 -7.95 38.02 -43.24
C LEU A 104 -7.23 37.53 -44.50
N LEU A 105 -7.00 36.22 -44.62
CA LEU A 105 -6.38 35.60 -45.80
C LEU A 105 -7.42 35.20 -46.87
N GLN A 106 -8.73 35.23 -46.57
CA GLN A 106 -9.77 34.91 -47.55
C GLN A 106 -9.71 35.86 -48.75
N GLY A 107 -9.68 35.28 -49.96
CA GLY A 107 -9.70 36.06 -51.21
C GLY A 107 -8.38 36.73 -51.59
N ARG A 108 -7.28 36.48 -50.87
CA ARG A 108 -5.95 37.04 -51.17
C ARG A 108 -4.96 35.92 -51.50
N ASP A 109 -4.20 36.08 -52.58
CA ASP A 109 -3.16 35.12 -52.96
C ASP A 109 -1.94 35.26 -52.04
N PRO A 110 -1.65 34.27 -51.17
CA PRO A 110 -0.54 34.38 -50.20
C PRO A 110 0.84 34.39 -50.87
N SER A 111 0.91 33.88 -52.11
CA SER A 111 2.13 33.80 -52.94
C SER A 111 2.57 35.15 -53.50
N SER A 112 1.67 36.14 -53.50
CA SER A 112 1.90 37.46 -54.09
C SER A 112 2.48 38.47 -53.09
N ASP A 113 2.29 38.26 -51.78
CA ASP A 113 2.69 39.18 -50.72
C ASP A 113 3.48 38.46 -49.60
N PRO A 114 4.75 38.83 -49.32
CA PRO A 114 5.53 38.19 -48.26
C PRO A 114 4.89 38.31 -46.88
N ILE A 115 4.09 39.35 -46.63
CA ILE A 115 3.38 39.54 -45.36
C ILE A 115 2.28 38.48 -45.21
N ALA A 116 1.54 38.21 -46.29
CA ALA A 116 0.49 37.20 -46.31
C ALA A 116 1.08 35.79 -46.23
N GLN A 117 2.23 35.55 -46.86
CA GLN A 117 2.97 34.29 -46.73
C GLN A 117 3.40 34.01 -45.29
N LYS A 118 4.02 34.99 -44.62
CA LYS A 118 4.44 34.85 -43.22
C LYS A 118 3.25 34.58 -42.28
N LEU A 119 2.13 35.26 -42.49
CA LEU A 119 0.91 34.99 -41.71
C LEU A 119 0.42 33.55 -41.95
N LYS A 120 0.39 33.10 -43.20
CA LYS A 120 -0.01 31.73 -43.55
C LYS A 120 0.90 30.67 -42.91
N ASP A 121 2.21 30.90 -42.88
CA ASP A 121 3.17 29.98 -42.29
C ASP A 121 2.99 29.90 -40.75
N LEU A 122 2.78 31.05 -40.09
CA LEU A 122 2.44 31.08 -38.65
C LEU A 122 1.10 30.40 -38.35
N THR A 123 0.08 30.61 -39.20
CA THR A 123 -1.22 29.94 -39.04
C THR A 123 -1.07 28.42 -39.12
N LYS A 124 -0.27 27.90 -40.06
CA LYS A 124 0.00 26.46 -40.15
C LYS A 124 0.72 25.92 -38.91
N SER A 125 1.75 26.63 -38.44
CA SER A 125 2.46 26.25 -37.21
C SER A 125 1.53 26.26 -35.99
N ALA A 126 0.64 27.24 -35.87
CA ALA A 126 -0.40 27.25 -34.85
C ALA A 126 -1.38 26.07 -34.98
N GLU A 127 -1.80 25.72 -36.20
CA GLU A 127 -2.66 24.55 -36.45
C GLU A 127 -2.01 23.21 -36.06
N GLU A 128 -0.70 23.09 -36.20
CA GLU A 128 0.07 21.91 -35.78
C GLU A 128 0.27 21.84 -34.26
N THR A 129 0.36 22.99 -33.57
CA THR A 129 0.57 23.05 -32.11
C THR A 129 -0.72 22.89 -31.30
N ILE A 130 -1.86 23.38 -31.80
CA ILE A 130 -3.19 23.27 -31.15
C ILE A 130 -3.54 21.83 -30.72
N PRO A 131 -3.44 20.79 -31.56
CA PRO A 131 -3.80 19.43 -31.16
C PRO A 131 -2.87 18.89 -30.06
N ARG A 132 -1.56 19.17 -30.13
CA ARG A 132 -0.59 18.75 -29.11
C ARG A 132 -0.88 19.38 -27.75
N LEU A 133 -1.23 20.66 -27.71
CA LEU A 133 -1.67 21.32 -26.48
C LEU A 133 -3.00 20.75 -25.96
N SER A 134 -3.94 20.46 -26.85
CA SER A 134 -5.25 19.92 -26.47
C SER A 134 -5.11 18.51 -25.88
N GLU A 135 -4.20 17.71 -26.42
CA GLU A 135 -3.84 16.39 -25.89
C GLU A 135 -3.15 16.50 -24.51
N ARG A 136 -2.16 17.40 -24.35
CA ARG A 136 -1.56 17.63 -23.02
C ARG A 136 -2.57 18.11 -21.99
N ALA A 137 -3.52 18.95 -22.39
CA ALA A 137 -4.62 19.38 -21.52
C ALA A 137 -5.48 18.20 -21.07
N SER A 138 -5.87 17.31 -21.99
CA SER A 138 -6.69 16.16 -21.63
C SER A 138 -5.94 15.14 -20.75
N LEU A 139 -4.63 14.97 -20.97
CA LEU A 139 -3.78 14.15 -20.09
C LEU A 139 -3.68 14.76 -18.68
N TRP A 140 -3.55 16.08 -18.59
CA TRP A 140 -3.52 16.78 -17.30
C TRP A 140 -4.85 16.67 -16.54
N ASP A 141 -5.98 16.78 -17.24
CA ASP A 141 -7.30 16.62 -16.63
C ASP A 141 -7.48 15.19 -16.09
N GLN A 142 -7.13 14.18 -16.89
CA GLN A 142 -7.14 12.78 -16.45
C GLN A 142 -6.23 12.54 -15.24
N PHE A 143 -5.03 13.15 -15.23
CA PHE A 143 -4.12 13.07 -14.09
C PHE A 143 -4.76 13.67 -12.83
N CYS A 144 -5.36 14.86 -12.94
CA CYS A 144 -6.05 15.51 -11.81
C CYS A 144 -7.22 14.67 -11.29
N ASP A 145 -8.02 14.08 -12.18
CA ASP A 145 -9.17 13.25 -11.80
C ASP A 145 -8.71 12.00 -11.04
N LEU A 146 -7.68 11.29 -11.54
CA LEU A 146 -7.10 10.14 -10.86
C LEU A 146 -6.50 10.52 -9.52
N ARG A 147 -5.73 11.61 -9.45
CA ARG A 147 -5.14 12.11 -8.21
C ARG A 147 -6.21 12.39 -7.17
N ASN A 148 -7.26 13.13 -7.55
CA ASN A 148 -8.34 13.49 -6.64
C ASN A 148 -9.10 12.24 -6.15
N ARG A 149 -9.27 11.22 -7.02
CA ARG A 149 -9.85 9.93 -6.63
C ARG A 149 -8.99 9.18 -5.62
N ILE A 150 -7.67 9.12 -5.85
CA ILE A 150 -6.72 8.51 -4.91
C ILE A 150 -6.78 9.23 -3.56
N GLN A 151 -6.77 10.56 -3.55
CA GLN A 151 -6.86 11.34 -2.32
C GLN A 151 -8.17 11.07 -1.56
N ALA A 152 -9.31 11.06 -2.26
CA ALA A 152 -10.60 10.76 -1.64
C ALA A 152 -10.63 9.34 -1.02
N ASN A 153 -9.99 8.37 -1.68
CA ASN A 153 -9.88 7.01 -1.15
C ASN A 153 -8.89 6.93 0.03
N LEU A 154 -7.79 7.68 0.02
CA LEU A 154 -6.90 7.82 1.19
C LEU A 154 -7.65 8.38 2.39
N ASP A 155 -8.36 9.48 2.21
CA ASP A 155 -9.14 10.12 3.28
C ASP A 155 -10.20 9.16 3.85
N ARG A 156 -10.81 8.34 2.98
CA ARG A 156 -11.75 7.29 3.38
C ARG A 156 -11.07 6.20 4.23
N VAL A 157 -9.96 5.64 3.77
CA VAL A 157 -9.23 4.59 4.50
C VAL A 157 -8.76 5.10 5.86
N PHE A 158 -8.14 6.28 5.91
CA PHE A 158 -7.68 6.87 7.17
C PHE A 158 -8.82 7.28 8.09
N GLY A 159 -9.99 7.63 7.55
CA GLY A 159 -11.18 7.98 8.33
C GLY A 159 -11.91 6.77 8.93
N GLU A 160 -11.94 5.65 8.22
CA GLU A 160 -12.58 4.41 8.69
C GLU A 160 -11.68 3.59 9.63
N LEU A 161 -10.34 3.75 9.55
CA LEU A 161 -9.41 3.02 10.42
C LEU A 161 -9.38 3.59 11.85
N PRO A 162 -9.42 2.73 12.89
CA PRO A 162 -9.29 3.15 14.27
C PRO A 162 -7.90 3.74 14.55
N GLN A 163 -7.86 4.96 15.10
CA GLN A 163 -6.61 5.60 15.52
C GLN A 163 -6.20 5.12 16.91
N ASN A 164 -4.96 4.65 17.05
CA ASN A 164 -4.46 3.88 18.20
C ASN A 164 -4.27 4.65 19.51
N ASP A 165 -4.57 5.95 19.58
CA ASP A 165 -4.00 6.78 20.63
C ASP A 165 -4.80 6.78 21.95
N ASN A 166 -6.07 6.36 22.00
CA ASN A 166 -6.88 6.38 23.25
C ASN A 166 -8.08 5.40 23.29
N ASN A 167 -8.09 4.33 22.49
CA ASN A 167 -9.32 3.55 22.32
C ASN A 167 -9.66 2.65 23.52
N VAL A 168 -10.96 2.65 23.84
CA VAL A 168 -11.59 1.65 24.72
C VAL A 168 -11.50 0.30 24.02
N LEU A 169 -10.95 -0.71 24.71
CA LEU A 169 -10.92 -2.09 24.21
C LEU A 169 -12.34 -2.62 24.04
N LEU A 170 -12.61 -3.24 22.88
CA LEU A 170 -13.92 -3.71 22.46
C LEU A 170 -14.15 -5.17 22.90
N PRO A 171 -15.39 -5.56 23.24
CA PRO A 171 -15.77 -6.96 23.32
C PRO A 171 -15.59 -7.67 21.98
N VAL A 172 -15.38 -9.00 22.00
CA VAL A 172 -15.17 -9.82 20.79
C VAL A 172 -16.25 -9.63 19.74
N VAL A 173 -17.52 -9.55 20.16
CA VAL A 173 -18.66 -9.38 19.24
C VAL A 173 -18.59 -8.05 18.48
N GLU A 174 -18.27 -6.96 19.17
CA GLU A 174 -18.12 -5.65 18.54
C GLU A 174 -16.84 -5.60 17.68
N GLY A 175 -15.77 -6.25 18.13
CA GLY A 175 -14.54 -6.44 17.36
C GLY A 175 -14.78 -7.16 16.03
N ARG A 176 -15.61 -8.21 16.01
CA ARG A 176 -16.02 -8.90 14.78
C ARG A 176 -16.82 -8.01 13.84
N GLN A 177 -17.75 -7.22 14.37
CA GLN A 177 -18.50 -6.27 13.55
C GLN A 177 -17.58 -5.23 12.92
N LEU A 178 -16.59 -4.74 13.67
CA LEU A 178 -15.58 -3.82 13.15
C LEU A 178 -14.70 -4.49 12.09
N PHE A 179 -14.28 -5.73 12.32
CA PHE A 179 -13.54 -6.52 11.32
C PHE A 179 -14.32 -6.62 10.00
N ASP A 180 -15.60 -7.02 10.06
CA ASP A 180 -16.47 -7.15 8.90
C ASP A 180 -16.70 -5.80 8.18
N GLN A 181 -16.73 -4.69 8.93
CA GLN A 181 -16.82 -3.33 8.37
C GLN A 181 -15.55 -2.90 7.64
N LEU A 182 -14.37 -3.35 8.08
CA LEU A 182 -13.09 -2.99 7.47
C LEU A 182 -12.72 -3.89 6.27
N MET A 183 -13.25 -5.11 6.19
CA MET A 183 -13.05 -6.00 5.03
C MET A 183 -13.29 -5.36 3.64
N PRO A 184 -14.35 -4.56 3.40
CA PRO A 184 -14.56 -3.92 2.09
C PRO A 184 -13.51 -2.85 1.73
N LEU A 185 -12.66 -2.39 2.67
CA LEU A 185 -11.59 -1.46 2.34
C LEU A 185 -10.46 -2.09 1.51
N ASP A 186 -10.30 -3.41 1.53
CA ASP A 186 -9.30 -4.12 0.70
C ASP A 186 -9.51 -3.86 -0.81
N SER A 187 -10.78 -3.79 -1.25
CA SER A 187 -11.08 -3.46 -2.64
C SER A 187 -10.70 -2.01 -2.96
N THR A 188 -10.92 -1.09 -2.03
CA THR A 188 -10.57 0.33 -2.17
C THR A 188 -9.06 0.52 -2.26
N ILE A 189 -8.28 -0.19 -1.44
CA ILE A 189 -6.81 -0.17 -1.48
C ILE A 189 -6.31 -0.78 -2.80
N THR A 190 -6.93 -1.86 -3.26
CA THR A 190 -6.60 -2.47 -4.56
C THR A 190 -6.89 -1.52 -5.72
N GLU A 191 -8.01 -0.79 -5.68
CA GLU A 191 -8.33 0.26 -6.64
C GLU A 191 -7.29 1.38 -6.62
N MET A 192 -6.93 1.90 -5.45
CA MET A 192 -5.88 2.92 -5.29
C MET A 192 -4.53 2.45 -5.86
N ARG A 193 -4.14 1.20 -5.64
CA ARG A 193 -2.89 0.65 -6.18
C ARG A 193 -2.91 0.62 -7.72
N ASN A 194 -4.05 0.27 -8.32
CA ASN A 194 -4.19 0.30 -9.77
C ASN A 194 -4.20 1.74 -10.29
N ASP A 195 -4.83 2.65 -9.58
CA ASP A 195 -4.87 4.08 -9.92
C ASP A 195 -3.49 4.71 -9.86
N MET A 196 -2.67 4.37 -8.87
CA MET A 196 -1.28 4.80 -8.79
C MET A 196 -0.44 4.35 -10.00
N ARG A 197 -0.68 3.14 -10.53
CA ARG A 197 -0.02 2.67 -11.75
C ARG A 197 -0.44 3.52 -12.96
N ASN A 198 -1.74 3.72 -13.13
CA ASN A 198 -2.27 4.54 -14.22
C ASN A 198 -1.79 6.01 -14.10
N LEU A 199 -1.68 6.53 -12.89
CA LEU A 199 -1.17 7.87 -12.61
C LEU A 199 0.31 8.00 -13.02
N SER A 200 1.11 6.96 -12.76
CA SER A 200 2.50 6.86 -13.23
C SER A 200 2.58 6.87 -14.76
N ASP A 201 1.74 6.10 -15.44
CA ASP A 201 1.71 6.06 -16.91
C ASP A 201 1.30 7.42 -17.52
N LEU A 202 0.41 8.16 -16.86
CA LEU A 202 0.05 9.53 -17.27
C LEU A 202 1.19 10.51 -17.01
N ALA A 203 1.95 10.34 -15.94
CA ALA A 203 3.08 11.20 -15.64
C ALA A 203 4.22 11.07 -16.65
N ASP A 204 4.49 9.85 -17.11
CA ASP A 204 5.47 9.61 -18.17
C ASP A 204 5.06 10.34 -19.47
N GLN A 205 3.76 10.40 -19.77
CA GLN A 205 3.23 11.16 -20.92
C GLN A 205 3.26 12.68 -20.70
N LEU A 206 3.21 13.12 -19.45
CA LEU A 206 3.26 14.53 -19.04
C LEU A 206 4.69 15.05 -18.78
N HIS A 207 5.71 14.21 -18.94
CA HIS A 207 7.11 14.61 -18.84
C HIS A 207 7.40 15.85 -19.72
N PRO A 208 8.24 16.81 -19.27
CA PRO A 208 9.13 16.79 -18.11
C PRO A 208 8.60 17.46 -16.82
N LEU A 209 7.28 17.50 -16.61
CA LEU A 209 6.69 18.24 -15.48
C LEU A 209 7.16 17.74 -14.09
N THR A 210 8.02 18.51 -13.44
CA THR A 210 8.57 18.19 -12.11
C THR A 210 7.52 18.14 -11.01
N GLN A 211 6.48 18.97 -11.10
CA GLN A 211 5.35 18.94 -10.16
C GLN A 211 4.68 17.56 -10.16
N VAL A 212 4.49 16.96 -11.34
CA VAL A 212 3.85 15.65 -11.49
C VAL A 212 4.70 14.55 -10.86
N GLU A 213 6.02 14.57 -11.09
CA GLU A 213 6.96 13.62 -10.51
C GLU A 213 6.97 13.70 -8.97
N GLN A 214 6.91 14.92 -8.42
CA GLN A 214 6.83 15.13 -6.97
C GLN A 214 5.51 14.61 -6.39
N GLU A 215 4.38 14.94 -7.02
CA GLU A 215 3.05 14.51 -6.57
C GLU A 215 2.96 12.98 -6.51
N ILE A 216 3.43 12.28 -7.53
CA ILE A 216 3.46 10.80 -7.54
C ILE A 216 4.28 10.25 -6.39
N ARG A 217 5.46 10.83 -6.13
CA ARG A 217 6.33 10.38 -5.06
C ARG A 217 5.62 10.49 -3.70
N PHE A 218 4.97 11.61 -3.40
CA PHE A 218 4.26 11.76 -2.13
C PHE A 218 3.05 10.83 -2.04
N LEU A 219 2.20 10.80 -3.07
CA LEU A 219 1.01 9.94 -3.09
C LEU A 219 1.37 8.45 -2.99
N SER A 220 2.47 8.01 -3.60
CA SER A 220 2.91 6.62 -3.50
C SER A 220 3.21 6.22 -2.05
N VAL A 221 3.89 7.10 -1.29
CA VAL A 221 4.20 6.86 0.12
C VAL A 221 2.93 6.85 0.96
N ASP A 222 1.98 7.76 0.68
CA ASP A 222 0.71 7.82 1.41
C ASP A 222 -0.16 6.58 1.16
N VAL A 223 -0.19 6.08 -0.09
CA VAL A 223 -0.90 4.83 -0.46
C VAL A 223 -0.25 3.62 0.19
N GLU A 224 1.08 3.51 0.17
CA GLU A 224 1.81 2.44 0.86
C GLU A 224 1.56 2.48 2.37
N SER A 225 1.62 3.67 2.97
CA SER A 225 1.34 3.82 4.40
C SER A 225 -0.11 3.48 4.76
N ALA A 226 -1.09 3.82 3.92
CA ALA A 226 -2.48 3.46 4.13
C ALA A 226 -2.69 1.95 4.05
N GLU A 227 -2.05 1.29 3.08
CA GLU A 227 -2.07 -0.17 2.93
C GLU A 227 -1.44 -0.87 4.14
N ASP A 228 -0.27 -0.42 4.58
CA ASP A 228 0.43 -0.99 5.74
C ASP A 228 -0.38 -0.82 7.04
N ASN A 229 -0.97 0.36 7.24
CA ASN A 229 -1.82 0.62 8.40
C ASN A 229 -3.08 -0.25 8.39
N TYR A 230 -3.74 -0.37 7.23
CA TYR A 230 -4.90 -1.25 7.07
C TYR A 230 -4.55 -2.70 7.40
N ASN A 231 -3.51 -3.24 6.78
CA ASN A 231 -3.06 -4.61 7.01
C ASN A 231 -2.70 -4.84 8.48
N SER A 232 -1.95 -3.91 9.09
CA SER A 232 -1.59 -4.03 10.50
C SER A 232 -2.78 -3.98 11.44
N VAL A 233 -3.81 -3.18 11.16
CA VAL A 233 -5.02 -3.13 12.00
C VAL A 233 -5.80 -4.42 11.85
N LEU A 234 -6.03 -4.85 10.61
CA LEU A 234 -6.87 -6.00 10.30
C LEU A 234 -6.25 -7.32 10.79
N ASP A 235 -4.94 -7.50 10.60
CA ASP A 235 -4.21 -8.67 11.11
C ASP A 235 -4.26 -8.73 12.63
N ARG A 236 -3.98 -7.61 13.31
CA ARG A 236 -4.00 -7.57 14.79
C ARG A 236 -5.39 -7.82 15.34
N LEU A 237 -6.40 -7.16 14.77
CA LEU A 237 -7.79 -7.34 15.17
C LEU A 237 -8.22 -8.79 15.01
N ASN A 238 -7.88 -9.43 13.89
CA ASN A 238 -8.20 -10.83 13.64
C ASN A 238 -7.49 -11.77 14.64
N VAL A 239 -6.20 -11.54 14.91
CA VAL A 239 -5.44 -12.33 15.90
C VAL A 239 -6.10 -12.19 17.28
N GLU A 240 -6.35 -10.97 17.75
CA GLU A 240 -6.95 -10.74 19.06
C GLU A 240 -8.37 -11.34 19.19
N ILE A 241 -9.18 -11.28 18.13
CA ILE A 241 -10.51 -11.94 18.09
C ILE A 241 -10.36 -13.46 18.21
N ASN A 242 -9.50 -14.06 17.39
CA ASN A 242 -9.35 -15.51 17.35
C ASN A 242 -8.76 -16.04 18.66
N ASP A 243 -7.77 -15.35 19.23
CA ASP A 243 -7.15 -15.69 20.50
C ASP A 243 -8.19 -15.71 21.64
N GLU A 244 -9.06 -14.68 21.71
CA GLU A 244 -10.08 -14.60 22.76
C GLU A 244 -11.15 -15.69 22.60
N GLU A 245 -11.56 -16.00 21.38
CA GLU A 245 -12.54 -17.08 21.15
C GLU A 245 -11.97 -18.47 21.37
N GLU A 246 -10.72 -18.72 20.98
CA GLU A 246 -10.07 -19.98 21.26
C GLU A 246 -9.96 -20.19 22.77
N LEU A 247 -9.57 -19.14 23.49
CA LEU A 247 -9.56 -19.16 24.94
C LEU A 247 -10.94 -19.42 25.52
N GLU A 248 -11.99 -18.74 25.05
CA GLU A 248 -13.35 -18.98 25.50
C GLU A 248 -13.81 -20.43 25.24
N ARG A 249 -13.48 -21.00 24.08
CA ARG A 249 -13.75 -22.42 23.77
C ARG A 249 -13.04 -23.36 24.75
N THR A 250 -11.76 -23.14 25.02
CA THR A 250 -11.01 -23.98 25.98
C THR A 250 -11.59 -23.89 27.39
N LEU A 251 -11.93 -22.68 27.85
CA LEU A 251 -12.55 -22.49 29.17
C LEU A 251 -13.94 -23.12 29.26
N ASN A 252 -14.72 -23.12 28.18
CA ASN A 252 -16.00 -23.83 28.13
C ASN A 252 -15.81 -25.35 28.28
N ILE A 253 -14.80 -25.94 27.63
CA ILE A 253 -14.49 -27.37 27.76
C ILE A 253 -14.10 -27.71 29.20
N LEU A 254 -13.14 -26.99 29.76
CA LEU A 254 -12.65 -27.22 31.13
C LEU A 254 -13.74 -26.98 32.18
N SER A 255 -14.61 -26.00 31.95
CA SER A 255 -15.77 -25.75 32.81
C SER A 255 -16.76 -26.92 32.81
N ASN A 256 -17.02 -27.53 31.66
CA ASN A 256 -17.88 -28.71 31.58
C ASN A 256 -17.25 -29.94 32.24
N GLU A 257 -15.93 -30.13 32.06
CA GLU A 257 -15.18 -31.21 32.71
C GLU A 257 -15.19 -31.06 34.23
N LEU A 258 -14.90 -29.86 34.74
CA LEU A 258 -15.00 -29.54 36.18
C LEU A 258 -16.41 -29.77 36.74
N GLN A 259 -17.44 -29.38 35.98
CA GLN A 259 -18.82 -29.64 36.37
C GLN A 259 -19.12 -31.14 36.44
N GLN A 260 -18.63 -31.93 35.48
CA GLN A 260 -18.78 -33.38 35.50
C GLN A 260 -18.11 -33.99 36.74
N TYR A 261 -16.87 -33.58 37.06
CA TYR A 261 -16.18 -34.04 38.26
C TYR A 261 -16.94 -33.68 39.53
N ARG A 262 -17.48 -32.47 39.60
CA ARG A 262 -18.32 -32.04 40.72
C ARG A 262 -19.56 -32.92 40.85
N GLU A 263 -20.25 -33.24 39.75
CA GLU A 263 -21.44 -34.10 39.76
C GLU A 263 -21.10 -35.55 40.16
N ASP A 264 -19.95 -36.08 39.74
CA ASP A 264 -19.48 -37.42 40.12
C ASP A 264 -19.17 -37.49 41.63
N VAL A 265 -18.60 -36.41 42.20
CA VAL A 265 -18.39 -36.27 43.65
C VAL A 265 -19.71 -36.22 44.42
N GLU A 266 -20.67 -35.43 43.94
CA GLU A 266 -21.99 -35.30 44.57
C GLU A 266 -22.79 -36.62 44.52
N ARG A 267 -22.58 -37.45 43.49
CA ARG A 267 -23.24 -38.77 43.32
C ARG A 267 -22.66 -39.90 44.17
N GLY A 268 -21.41 -39.80 44.65
CA GLY A 268 -20.81 -40.79 45.56
C GLY A 268 -20.52 -42.17 44.95
N GLU A 269 -20.20 -42.25 43.65
CA GLU A 269 -19.69 -43.47 42.99
C GLU A 269 -18.40 -43.98 43.68
N PRO A 270 -18.03 -45.28 43.64
CA PRO A 270 -17.04 -45.85 44.57
C PRO A 270 -15.66 -45.16 44.46
N ILE A 271 -15.48 -44.18 45.35
CA ILE A 271 -14.41 -43.18 45.38
C ILE A 271 -13.03 -43.82 45.69
N SER A 272 -12.96 -45.11 46.01
CA SER A 272 -11.76 -45.73 46.59
C SER A 272 -10.69 -46.16 45.57
N HIS A 273 -11.04 -46.55 44.34
CA HIS A 273 -10.04 -47.03 43.37
C HIS A 273 -9.56 -45.96 42.36
N ASP A 274 -10.32 -44.86 42.21
CA ASP A 274 -10.04 -43.78 41.23
C ASP A 274 -9.69 -42.41 41.87
N ARG A 275 -9.58 -42.33 43.20
CA ARG A 275 -9.31 -41.04 43.89
C ARG A 275 -8.00 -40.39 43.49
N LEU A 276 -6.96 -41.20 43.29
CA LEU A 276 -5.63 -40.73 42.90
C LEU A 276 -5.57 -40.33 41.42
N SER A 277 -6.36 -40.97 40.55
CA SER A 277 -6.49 -40.58 39.14
C SER A 277 -7.25 -39.26 39.00
N TYR A 278 -8.36 -39.07 39.72
CA TYR A 278 -9.07 -37.78 39.77
C TYR A 278 -8.19 -36.65 40.30
N ARG A 279 -7.42 -36.91 41.37
CA ARG A 279 -6.49 -35.92 41.93
C ARG A 279 -5.44 -35.49 40.91
N ARG A 280 -4.79 -36.44 40.24
CA ARG A 280 -3.79 -36.14 39.19
C ARG A 280 -4.38 -35.35 38.04
N LEU A 281 -5.59 -35.70 37.61
CA LEU A 281 -6.25 -35.00 36.52
C LEU A 281 -6.62 -33.55 36.89
N LEU A 282 -7.10 -33.33 38.12
CA LEU A 282 -7.34 -31.98 38.65
C LEU A 282 -6.03 -31.18 38.76
N ASP A 283 -4.94 -31.80 39.23
CA ASP A 283 -3.61 -31.17 39.26
C ASP A 283 -3.14 -30.77 37.84
N ASP A 284 -3.30 -31.66 36.85
CA ASP A 284 -2.96 -31.39 35.45
C ASP A 284 -3.82 -30.26 34.85
N MET A 285 -5.12 -30.24 35.18
CA MET A 285 -6.05 -29.20 34.74
C MET A 285 -5.75 -27.84 35.38
N ILE A 286 -5.40 -27.80 36.67
CA ILE A 286 -4.94 -26.58 37.35
C ILE A 286 -3.66 -26.06 36.68
N ALA A 287 -2.70 -26.95 36.38
CA ALA A 287 -1.47 -26.57 35.69
C ALA A 287 -1.76 -26.01 34.28
N HIS A 288 -2.70 -26.59 33.55
CA HIS A 288 -3.14 -26.08 32.25
C HIS A 288 -3.78 -24.69 32.39
N LEU A 289 -4.70 -24.49 33.34
CA LEU A 289 -5.34 -23.18 33.60
C LEU A 289 -4.33 -22.11 34.05
N ASP A 290 -3.39 -22.43 34.94
CA ASP A 290 -2.34 -21.50 35.37
C ASP A 290 -1.40 -21.10 34.21
N ASN A 291 -1.14 -22.02 33.27
CA ASN A 291 -0.40 -21.71 32.03
C ASN A 291 -1.20 -20.75 31.13
N GLN A 292 -2.49 -21.03 30.91
CA GLN A 292 -3.37 -20.13 30.15
C GLN A 292 -3.45 -18.74 30.81
N ARG A 293 -3.51 -18.63 32.15
CA ARG A 293 -3.45 -17.34 32.86
C ARG A 293 -2.21 -16.55 32.49
N ALA A 294 -1.05 -17.19 32.53
CA ALA A 294 0.22 -16.52 32.25
C ALA A 294 0.31 -16.06 30.79
N ILE A 295 -0.31 -16.77 29.84
CA ILE A 295 -0.41 -16.36 28.44
C ILE A 295 -1.32 -15.13 28.31
N VAL A 296 -2.49 -15.15 28.96
CA VAL A 296 -3.45 -14.05 28.95
C VAL A 296 -2.85 -12.78 29.52
N GLU A 297 -2.22 -12.84 30.71
CA GLU A 297 -1.58 -11.69 31.36
C GLU A 297 -0.48 -11.04 30.50
N ARG A 298 0.26 -11.86 29.73
CA ARG A 298 1.25 -11.33 28.78
C ARG A 298 0.57 -10.67 27.58
N SER A 299 -0.51 -11.28 27.08
CA SER A 299 -1.25 -10.76 25.92
C SER A 299 -1.99 -9.47 26.23
N GLU A 300 -2.55 -9.29 27.43
CA GLU A 300 -3.33 -8.10 27.82
C GLU A 300 -2.55 -6.80 27.70
N ASN A 301 -1.26 -6.83 28.03
CA ASN A 301 -0.39 -5.65 27.91
C ASN A 301 -0.07 -5.29 26.45
N ALA A 302 -0.28 -6.22 25.52
CA ALA A 302 -0.01 -6.05 24.09
C ALA A 302 -1.27 -5.79 23.25
N ARG A 303 -2.46 -6.10 23.78
CA ARG A 303 -3.75 -5.93 23.11
C ARG A 303 -4.04 -4.46 22.83
N ARG A 304 -4.60 -4.19 21.65
CA ARG A 304 -4.94 -2.82 21.20
C ARG A 304 -6.40 -2.64 20.85
N PHE A 305 -7.10 -3.71 20.49
CA PHE A 305 -8.47 -3.62 19.96
C PHE A 305 -9.48 -4.40 20.80
N ILE A 306 -9.15 -5.60 21.25
CA ILE A 306 -10.08 -6.50 21.94
C ILE A 306 -9.76 -6.59 23.43
N ARG A 307 -10.79 -6.49 24.26
CA ARG A 307 -10.70 -6.69 25.71
C ARG A 307 -10.66 -8.19 26.03
N SER A 308 -9.88 -8.59 27.03
CA SER A 308 -9.98 -9.95 27.58
C SER A 308 -11.11 -10.00 28.60
N ASP A 309 -12.17 -10.74 28.27
CA ASP A 309 -13.29 -11.01 29.17
C ASP A 309 -13.11 -12.37 29.89
N THR A 310 -12.23 -13.21 29.34
CA THR A 310 -11.91 -14.55 29.83
C THR A 310 -11.04 -14.57 31.08
N ARG A 311 -10.29 -13.51 31.39
CA ARG A 311 -9.40 -13.47 32.57
C ARG A 311 -10.11 -13.79 33.88
N GLN A 312 -11.22 -13.09 34.15
CA GLN A 312 -11.96 -13.30 35.40
C GLN A 312 -12.54 -14.72 35.47
N ARG A 313 -13.08 -15.21 34.37
CA ARG A 313 -13.61 -16.58 34.27
C ARG A 313 -12.52 -17.64 34.48
N LEU A 314 -11.30 -17.38 34.01
CA LEU A 314 -10.15 -18.25 34.19
C LEU A 314 -9.74 -18.31 35.67
N ASP A 315 -9.73 -17.17 36.37
CA ASP A 315 -9.48 -17.11 37.81
C ASP A 315 -10.57 -17.87 38.61
N ASP A 316 -11.84 -17.74 38.22
CA ASP A 316 -12.96 -18.47 38.83
C ASP A 316 -12.82 -20.00 38.65
N LEU A 317 -12.47 -20.46 37.45
CA LEU A 317 -12.27 -21.89 37.17
C LEU A 317 -11.06 -22.48 37.90
N ILE A 318 -9.96 -21.71 38.05
CA ILE A 318 -8.82 -22.13 38.88
C ILE A 318 -9.26 -22.30 40.34
N ALA A 319 -10.05 -21.36 40.87
CA ALA A 319 -10.56 -21.43 42.24
C ALA A 319 -11.49 -22.64 42.44
N GLU A 320 -12.37 -22.92 41.47
CA GLU A 320 -13.26 -24.09 41.48
C GLU A 320 -12.47 -25.40 41.45
N ALA A 321 -11.49 -25.53 40.54
CA ALA A 321 -10.65 -26.72 40.43
C ALA A 321 -9.87 -27.00 41.73
N ARG A 322 -9.32 -25.95 42.37
CA ARG A 322 -8.63 -26.06 43.66
C ARG A 322 -9.58 -26.46 44.79
N ALA A 323 -10.79 -25.90 44.83
CA ALA A 323 -11.78 -26.28 45.83
C ALA A 323 -12.21 -27.75 45.71
N LEU A 324 -12.37 -28.26 44.48
CA LEU A 324 -12.63 -29.69 44.25
C LEU A 324 -11.45 -30.55 44.70
N LEU A 325 -10.21 -30.16 44.38
CA LEU A 325 -9.01 -30.86 44.81
C LEU A 325 -8.92 -30.96 46.35
N ASP A 326 -9.21 -29.86 47.06
CA ASP A 326 -9.22 -29.81 48.52
C ASP A 326 -10.34 -30.68 49.11
N ALA A 327 -11.53 -30.70 48.49
CA ALA A 327 -12.63 -31.58 48.91
C ALA A 327 -12.26 -33.07 48.78
N PHE A 328 -11.46 -33.45 47.77
CA PHE A 328 -10.91 -34.81 47.66
C PHE A 328 -9.81 -35.10 48.69
N GLY A 329 -9.00 -34.11 49.06
CA GLY A 329 -7.90 -34.23 50.02
C GLY A 329 -8.37 -34.35 51.48
N GLY A 330 -9.32 -33.50 51.91
CA GLY A 330 -9.80 -33.45 53.29
C GLY A 330 -10.63 -34.67 53.72
N ALA A 331 -11.15 -35.45 52.76
CA ALA A 331 -11.89 -36.67 53.04
C ALA A 331 -11.01 -37.89 53.37
N ALA A 332 -9.69 -37.80 53.20
CA ALA A 332 -8.74 -38.86 53.59
C ALA A 332 -8.20 -38.70 55.01
N GLU A 333 -8.24 -37.48 55.58
CA GLU A 333 -7.70 -37.19 56.91
C GLU A 333 -8.73 -37.37 58.05
N SER A 334 -10.02 -37.55 57.74
CA SER A 334 -11.09 -37.70 58.74
C SER A 334 -11.38 -39.14 59.18
N SER A 335 -10.59 -40.13 58.73
CA SER A 335 -10.83 -41.56 59.01
C SER A 335 -9.78 -42.25 59.88
N ASP A 336 -8.80 -41.54 60.46
CA ASP A 336 -7.69 -42.15 61.22
C ASP A 336 -7.52 -41.64 62.67
N GLU A 337 -8.55 -41.02 63.27
CA GLU A 337 -8.52 -40.63 64.69
C GLU A 337 -9.73 -41.23 65.42
N ASP A 338 -9.64 -42.52 65.78
CA ASP A 338 -10.25 -43.11 66.99
C ASP A 338 -10.07 -44.64 66.96
N GLU A 339 -8.97 -45.18 67.52
CA GLU A 339 -9.01 -46.48 68.22
C GLU A 339 -7.74 -46.76 69.04
N GLU A 340 -7.91 -46.84 70.36
CA GLU A 340 -6.92 -47.35 71.31
C GLU A 340 -6.75 -48.88 71.22
N PRO A 341 -5.61 -49.45 71.68
CA PRO A 341 -5.20 -50.81 71.34
C PRO A 341 -5.76 -51.88 72.30
N GLY A 342 -6.39 -52.91 71.74
CA GLY A 342 -6.80 -54.15 72.44
C GLY A 342 -6.74 -55.38 71.52
N PRO A 343 -6.50 -56.60 72.05
CA PRO A 343 -5.66 -57.58 71.36
C PRO A 343 -6.43 -58.64 70.53
N SER A 344 -5.92 -58.85 69.31
CA SER A 344 -5.81 -60.09 68.54
C SER A 344 -6.95 -61.13 68.61
N THR A 345 -7.71 -61.25 67.51
CA THR A 345 -8.22 -62.55 67.00
C THR A 345 -8.27 -62.55 65.47
N VAL A 346 -7.23 -63.17 64.89
CA VAL A 346 -7.16 -64.08 63.73
C VAL A 346 -8.45 -64.34 62.92
N ASN A 347 -8.30 -64.15 61.60
CA ASN A 347 -9.00 -64.73 60.42
C ASN A 347 -10.20 -64.00 59.82
N GLY A 348 -9.90 -63.22 58.78
CA GLY A 348 -10.79 -62.72 57.72
C GLY A 348 -9.93 -61.95 56.72
N GLU A 349 -9.59 -62.60 55.61
CA GLU A 349 -8.51 -62.23 54.68
C GLU A 349 -8.79 -60.95 53.88
N GLU A 350 -8.01 -59.89 54.14
CA GLU A 350 -7.67 -58.89 53.14
C GLU A 350 -6.57 -59.44 52.22
N PRO A 351 -6.52 -59.06 50.92
CA PRO A 351 -5.41 -59.43 50.05
C PRO A 351 -4.16 -58.68 50.50
N ARG A 352 -3.42 -59.27 51.45
CA ARG A 352 -2.10 -58.79 51.85
C ARG A 352 -1.19 -58.85 50.62
N PHE A 353 -0.72 -57.69 50.19
CA PHE A 353 0.39 -57.57 49.26
C PHE A 353 1.55 -58.40 49.81
N ILE A 354 1.83 -59.57 49.21
CA ILE A 354 2.95 -60.40 49.62
C ILE A 354 4.22 -59.65 49.18
N ASP A 355 5.00 -59.19 50.17
CA ASP A 355 6.29 -58.54 49.90
C ASP A 355 7.16 -59.45 49.01
N LYS A 356 7.81 -58.86 48.00
CA LYS A 356 8.63 -59.56 47.00
C LYS A 356 9.68 -60.46 47.65
N THR A 357 10.19 -60.03 48.81
CA THR A 357 11.19 -60.75 49.60
C THR A 357 10.62 -62.01 50.24
N THR A 358 9.37 -61.97 50.69
CA THR A 358 8.67 -63.10 51.31
C THR A 358 8.24 -64.11 50.25
N ALA A 359 7.73 -63.64 49.10
CA ALA A 359 7.39 -64.47 47.96
C ALA A 359 8.63 -65.24 47.44
N ALA A 360 9.77 -64.56 47.29
CA ALA A 360 11.01 -65.20 46.85
C ALA A 360 11.50 -66.28 47.84
N ARG A 361 11.31 -66.08 49.14
CA ARG A 361 11.65 -67.08 50.17
C ARG A 361 10.80 -68.34 50.09
N LEU A 362 9.48 -68.17 49.94
CA LEU A 362 8.56 -69.30 49.80
C LEU A 362 8.85 -70.11 48.53
N LEU A 363 9.19 -69.43 47.44
CA LEU A 363 9.59 -70.09 46.19
C LEU A 363 10.90 -70.86 46.34
N ALA A 364 11.89 -70.31 47.05
CA ALA A 364 13.14 -71.02 47.34
C ALA A 364 12.94 -72.23 48.27
N GLU A 365 11.93 -72.19 49.14
CA GLU A 365 11.62 -73.31 50.05
C GLU A 365 10.83 -74.43 49.36
N LEU A 366 9.98 -74.08 48.38
CA LEU A 366 9.23 -75.04 47.56
C LEU A 366 10.06 -75.63 46.42
N TYR A 367 11.04 -74.88 45.90
CA TYR A 367 11.92 -75.27 44.80
C TYR A 367 13.40 -75.02 45.18
N PRO A 368 14.00 -75.89 46.00
CA PRO A 368 15.33 -75.66 46.57
C PRO A 368 16.47 -75.67 45.52
N ASP A 369 16.23 -76.25 44.34
CA ASP A 369 17.24 -76.41 43.29
C ASP A 369 17.09 -75.41 42.12
N GLN A 370 16.18 -74.42 42.22
CA GLN A 370 15.91 -73.44 41.16
C GLN A 370 15.86 -72.01 41.72
N ASP A 371 16.34 -71.03 40.93
CA ASP A 371 16.24 -69.61 41.31
C ASP A 371 14.75 -69.18 41.30
N PRO A 372 14.23 -68.56 42.38
CA PRO A 372 12.87 -68.03 42.43
C PRO A 372 12.47 -67.18 41.22
N ARG A 373 13.42 -66.48 40.57
CA ARG A 373 13.15 -65.68 39.37
C ARG A 373 12.88 -66.53 38.13
N GLU A 374 13.55 -67.67 37.98
CA GLU A 374 13.33 -68.59 36.86
C GLU A 374 11.99 -69.32 37.00
N VAL A 375 11.64 -69.73 38.23
CA VAL A 375 10.34 -70.37 38.54
C VAL A 375 9.17 -69.43 38.20
N VAL A 376 9.31 -68.13 38.48
CA VAL A 376 8.30 -67.12 38.13
C VAL A 376 8.26 -66.90 36.62
N ALA A 377 9.41 -66.82 35.93
CA ALA A 377 9.44 -66.64 34.48
C ALA A 377 8.80 -67.81 33.72
N GLU A 378 9.03 -69.05 34.16
CA GLU A 378 8.44 -70.25 33.56
C GLU A 378 6.93 -70.32 33.81
N ARG A 379 6.47 -70.05 35.04
CA ARG A 379 5.04 -70.19 35.40
C ARG A 379 4.17 -68.97 35.08
N VAL A 380 4.72 -67.76 35.06
CA VAL A 380 3.99 -66.54 34.68
C VAL A 380 3.98 -66.37 33.15
N GLY A 381 4.97 -66.92 32.44
CA GLY A 381 4.95 -67.04 30.98
C GLY A 381 3.75 -67.81 30.44
N GLU A 382 3.18 -68.74 31.20
CA GLU A 382 1.95 -69.47 30.84
C GLU A 382 0.65 -68.71 31.12
N LEU A 383 0.68 -67.59 31.86
CA LEU A 383 -0.50 -66.74 32.12
C LEU A 383 -0.56 -65.49 31.20
N GLY A 384 0.41 -65.32 30.30
CA GLY A 384 0.54 -64.17 29.41
C GLY A 384 -0.29 -64.21 28.10
N GLN A 385 -1.44 -64.90 28.07
CA GLN A 385 -2.34 -64.91 26.90
C GLN A 385 -3.73 -64.31 27.15
N ILE A 386 -3.90 -63.45 28.16
CA ILE A 386 -5.14 -62.70 28.35
C ILE A 386 -4.75 -61.25 28.67
N TYR A 387 -5.24 -60.32 27.84
CA TYR A 387 -4.95 -58.88 27.74
C TYR A 387 -3.89 -58.47 26.69
N ASP A 388 -4.27 -58.65 25.42
CA ASP A 388 -3.86 -57.75 24.34
C ASP A 388 -4.67 -56.44 24.45
N THR A 389 -4.02 -55.30 24.68
CA THR A 389 -4.53 -53.98 24.23
C THR A 389 -3.32 -53.08 23.99
N ASP A 390 -3.01 -52.90 22.71
CA ASP A 390 -1.90 -52.11 22.20
C ASP A 390 -1.99 -50.63 22.61
N SER A 391 -0.90 -50.12 23.17
CA SER A 391 -0.62 -48.68 23.25
C SER A 391 0.74 -48.46 22.59
N GLU A 392 0.72 -48.13 21.30
CA GLU A 392 1.90 -47.64 20.58
C GLU A 392 1.82 -46.12 20.48
N PHE A 393 2.74 -45.45 21.19
CA PHE A 393 3.10 -44.07 20.96
C PHE A 393 4.52 -44.03 20.38
N ASP A 394 4.63 -43.24 19.31
CA ASP A 394 5.80 -42.57 18.76
C ASP A 394 6.73 -43.29 17.79
N SER A 395 6.64 -42.86 16.52
CA SER A 395 7.82 -42.58 15.71
C SER A 395 7.49 -41.59 14.60
N LEU A 396 8.13 -40.42 14.65
CA LEU A 396 8.40 -39.56 13.50
C LEU A 396 9.06 -40.36 12.36
N ASP A 397 8.59 -40.23 11.12
CA ASP A 397 9.44 -39.68 10.04
C ASP A 397 8.69 -39.30 8.74
N THR A 398 9.46 -38.58 7.93
CA THR A 398 9.23 -37.74 6.75
C THR A 398 8.75 -38.42 5.44
N SER A 399 7.88 -37.67 4.70
CA SER A 399 7.67 -37.57 3.23
C SER A 399 6.97 -38.65 2.35
N THR A 400 5.89 -38.17 1.69
CA THR A 400 5.37 -38.41 0.31
C THR A 400 4.96 -39.85 -0.07
N ASP A 401 3.85 -40.18 -0.74
CA ASP A 401 3.11 -39.54 -1.83
C ASP A 401 1.70 -40.21 -1.97
N SER A 402 0.74 -39.39 -2.38
CA SER A 402 -0.56 -39.63 -3.05
C SER A 402 -1.10 -41.06 -3.26
N ARG A 403 -2.37 -41.30 -2.84
CA ARG A 403 -3.57 -41.48 -3.71
C ARG A 403 -4.80 -42.09 -3.00
N MET A 404 -5.94 -41.36 -3.11
CA MET A 404 -7.37 -41.80 -3.20
C MET A 404 -7.96 -42.61 -2.02
N SER A 405 -9.11 -42.36 -1.38
CA SER A 405 -10.31 -41.48 -1.40
C SER A 405 -11.12 -41.83 -0.10
N PRO A 406 -12.31 -41.30 0.26
CA PRO A 406 -13.18 -40.27 -0.35
C PRO A 406 -13.57 -39.10 0.61
N LEU A 407 -14.15 -38.06 0.02
CA LEU A 407 -14.69 -36.85 0.67
C LEU A 407 -15.82 -37.12 1.68
N PRO A 408 -16.00 -36.24 2.68
CA PRO A 408 -17.30 -35.71 3.07
C PRO A 408 -17.49 -34.30 2.48
N GLU A 409 -18.66 -34.08 1.87
CA GLU A 409 -19.16 -32.77 1.46
C GLU A 409 -19.50 -31.96 2.72
N ASP A 410 -18.65 -30.98 3.06
CA ASP A 410 -19.00 -29.71 3.69
C ASP A 410 -17.71 -28.93 3.97
N ALA A 411 -17.18 -28.25 2.94
CA ALA A 411 -16.10 -27.29 3.10
C ALA A 411 -16.61 -25.92 2.63
N THR A 412 -16.68 -24.97 3.56
CA THR A 412 -17.10 -23.59 3.30
C THR A 412 -16.08 -22.87 2.42
N GLU A 413 -16.55 -21.94 1.59
CA GLU A 413 -15.74 -21.23 0.58
C GLU A 413 -14.51 -20.48 1.17
N ALA A 414 -14.55 -20.17 2.47
CA ALA A 414 -13.46 -19.53 3.21
C ALA A 414 -12.20 -20.41 3.32
N ASP A 415 -12.35 -21.72 3.57
CA ASP A 415 -11.21 -22.63 3.75
C ASP A 415 -10.43 -22.87 2.45
N LEU A 416 -11.12 -22.82 1.32
CA LEU A 416 -10.50 -22.93 -0.01
C LEU A 416 -9.71 -21.65 -0.38
N GLN A 417 -10.13 -20.48 0.11
CA GLN A 417 -9.43 -19.20 -0.12
C GLN A 417 -8.13 -19.11 0.69
N VAL A 418 -8.15 -19.51 1.98
CA VAL A 418 -6.96 -19.53 2.85
C VAL A 418 -5.91 -20.52 2.36
N ARG A 419 -6.32 -21.73 1.91
CA ARG A 419 -5.40 -22.70 1.30
C ARG A 419 -4.78 -22.19 0.00
N ARG A 420 -5.55 -21.47 -0.84
CA ARG A 420 -5.04 -20.86 -2.08
C ARG A 420 -4.02 -19.76 -1.78
N GLN A 421 -4.26 -18.90 -0.79
CA GLN A 421 -3.33 -17.84 -0.41
C GLN A 421 -2.02 -18.43 0.15
N ARG A 422 -2.07 -19.38 1.09
CA ARG A 422 -0.86 -20.04 1.65
C ARG A 422 0.01 -20.70 0.56
N SER A 423 -0.60 -21.24 -0.50
CA SER A 423 0.13 -21.83 -1.64
C SER A 423 0.84 -20.80 -2.54
N ARG A 424 0.29 -19.58 -2.65
CA ARG A 424 0.88 -18.46 -3.41
C ARG A 424 2.04 -17.84 -2.63
N TRP A 425 1.86 -17.58 -1.33
CA TRP A 425 2.92 -17.05 -0.45
C TRP A 425 4.10 -18.01 -0.32
N ARG A 426 3.87 -19.34 -0.23
CA ARG A 426 4.97 -20.33 -0.25
C ARG A 426 5.78 -20.35 -1.55
N ARG A 427 5.17 -20.03 -2.69
CA ARG A 427 5.88 -19.93 -3.97
C ARG A 427 6.67 -18.62 -4.05
N VAL A 428 6.09 -17.51 -3.59
CA VAL A 428 6.74 -16.20 -3.57
C VAL A 428 7.91 -16.17 -2.58
N LEU A 429 7.77 -16.73 -1.37
CA LEU A 429 8.88 -16.82 -0.41
C LEU A 429 10.02 -17.71 -0.92
N ARG A 430 9.72 -18.81 -1.63
CA ARG A 430 10.76 -19.70 -2.19
C ARG A 430 11.58 -19.04 -3.30
N THR A 431 11.01 -18.06 -4.02
CA THR A 431 11.72 -17.32 -5.08
C THR A 431 12.41 -16.07 -4.55
N ALA A 432 11.87 -15.43 -3.50
CA ALA A 432 12.42 -14.18 -2.94
C ALA A 432 13.62 -14.41 -2.01
N LEU A 433 13.61 -15.47 -1.20
CA LEU A 433 14.72 -15.80 -0.29
C LEU A 433 16.09 -15.94 -0.97
N PRO A 434 16.27 -16.64 -2.10
CA PRO A 434 17.58 -16.72 -2.76
C PRO A 434 18.05 -15.38 -3.33
N LEU A 435 17.12 -14.51 -3.73
CA LEU A 435 17.43 -13.18 -4.28
C LEU A 435 17.87 -12.22 -3.17
N GLN A 436 17.18 -12.24 -2.03
CA GLN A 436 17.57 -11.49 -0.82
C GLN A 436 18.92 -11.97 -0.27
N ALA A 437 19.17 -13.29 -0.24
CA ALA A 437 20.47 -13.82 0.16
C ALA A 437 21.61 -13.38 -0.78
N MET A 438 21.37 -13.35 -2.10
CA MET A 438 22.33 -12.82 -3.08
C MET A 438 22.59 -11.33 -2.90
N LEU A 439 21.56 -10.53 -2.61
CA LEU A 439 21.69 -9.10 -2.37
C LEU A 439 22.53 -8.82 -1.10
N VAL A 440 22.28 -9.56 -0.01
CA VAL A 440 23.05 -9.46 1.23
C VAL A 440 24.50 -9.90 1.00
N LEU A 441 24.73 -10.93 0.19
CA LEU A 441 26.07 -11.39 -0.16
C LEU A 441 26.81 -10.36 -1.04
N LEU A 442 26.12 -9.73 -2.01
CA LEU A 442 26.67 -8.64 -2.82
C LEU A 442 26.98 -7.40 -1.98
N LEU A 443 26.12 -7.06 -1.02
CA LEU A 443 26.35 -5.95 -0.09
C LEU A 443 27.54 -6.26 0.83
N GLY A 444 27.63 -7.48 1.36
CA GLY A 444 28.78 -7.93 2.14
C GLY A 444 30.09 -7.91 1.33
N ALA A 445 30.04 -8.28 0.05
CA ALA A 445 31.19 -8.19 -0.86
C ALA A 445 31.58 -6.74 -1.17
N ALA A 446 30.61 -5.84 -1.35
CA ALA A 446 30.86 -4.40 -1.53
C ALA A 446 31.49 -3.76 -0.28
N CYS A 447 31.11 -4.20 0.92
CA CYS A 447 31.72 -3.77 2.18
C CYS A 447 33.14 -4.33 2.41
N LEU A 448 33.55 -5.37 1.68
CA LEU A 448 34.89 -5.95 1.73
C LEU A 448 35.87 -5.31 0.74
N VAL A 449 35.39 -4.43 -0.16
CA VAL A 449 36.24 -3.60 -1.02
C VAL A 449 36.63 -2.34 -0.24
N PRO A 450 37.89 -2.18 0.19
CA PRO A 450 38.31 -0.98 0.88
C PRO A 450 38.30 0.19 -0.12
N HIS A 451 37.32 1.08 0.01
CA HIS A 451 37.38 2.43 -0.56
C HIS A 451 38.42 3.23 0.24
N CYS A 452 39.67 3.15 -0.17
CA CYS A 452 40.70 4.08 0.26
C CYS A 452 40.53 5.39 -0.52
N ASP A 453 39.61 6.24 -0.07
CA ASP A 453 39.62 7.67 -0.42
C ASP A 453 40.36 8.42 0.69
N ASP A 454 41.67 8.62 0.48
CA ASP A 454 42.65 9.20 1.41
C ASP A 454 42.32 10.64 1.86
N GLU A 455 41.29 11.28 1.30
CA GLU A 455 40.94 12.68 1.58
C GLU A 455 39.91 12.85 2.72
N TYR A 456 39.10 11.84 3.03
CA TYR A 456 38.10 11.92 4.12
C TYR A 456 38.66 11.55 5.51
N CYS A 457 39.66 10.67 5.58
CA CYS A 457 40.27 10.27 6.86
C CYS A 457 41.00 11.43 7.57
N CYS A 458 41.55 12.38 6.80
CA CYS A 458 42.25 13.53 7.36
C CYS A 458 41.31 14.58 7.98
N GLN A 459 40.07 14.71 7.49
CA GLN A 459 39.09 15.65 8.06
C GLN A 459 38.41 15.12 9.34
N LEU A 460 38.19 13.80 9.43
CA LEU A 460 37.56 13.21 10.61
C LEU A 460 38.54 13.18 11.81
N LEU A 461 39.81 12.86 11.58
CA LEU A 461 40.84 12.90 12.63
C LEU A 461 41.11 14.32 13.15
N ASN A 462 41.01 15.35 12.29
CA ASN A 462 41.21 16.74 12.68
C ASN A 462 40.02 17.32 13.48
N ASN A 463 38.80 16.84 13.21
CA ASN A 463 37.63 17.18 14.03
C ASN A 463 37.65 16.48 15.40
N PHE A 464 38.10 15.23 15.47
CA PHE A 464 38.26 14.52 16.75
C PHE A 464 39.38 15.09 17.63
N ALA A 465 40.47 15.58 17.05
CA ALA A 465 41.54 16.21 17.81
C ALA A 465 41.09 17.54 18.47
N LYS A 466 40.09 18.24 17.90
CA LYS A 466 39.52 19.47 18.46
C LYS A 466 38.40 19.24 19.48
N SER A 467 37.83 18.04 19.58
CA SER A 467 36.73 17.77 20.52
C SER A 467 37.19 17.47 21.95
N PHE A 468 38.51 17.43 22.20
CA PHE A 468 39.09 17.20 23.54
C PHE A 468 39.65 18.46 24.20
N ASP A 469 39.47 19.64 23.61
CA ASP A 469 39.73 20.88 24.33
C ASP A 469 38.53 21.19 25.25
N PRO A 470 38.68 21.19 26.58
CA PRO A 470 37.63 21.62 27.48
C PRO A 470 37.40 23.11 27.26
N SER A 471 36.29 23.45 26.61
CA SER A 471 35.83 24.82 26.46
C SER A 471 35.42 25.36 27.84
N LEU A 472 36.24 26.25 28.39
CA LEU A 472 35.88 27.09 29.53
C LEU A 472 34.67 27.94 29.12
N SER A 473 33.48 27.56 29.57
CA SER A 473 32.27 28.35 29.43
C SER A 473 32.38 29.58 30.35
N PHE A 474 32.44 30.76 29.76
CA PHE A 474 32.30 32.00 30.50
C PHE A 474 30.86 32.12 30.99
N VAL A 475 30.68 32.06 32.32
CA VAL A 475 29.37 32.11 32.99
C VAL A 475 28.67 33.49 32.88
N ASN A 476 29.26 34.49 32.23
CA ASN A 476 28.66 35.84 32.14
C ASN A 476 28.80 36.50 30.75
N GLY A 477 28.36 35.81 29.70
CA GLY A 477 28.18 36.39 28.36
C GLY A 477 29.47 36.60 27.56
N PRO A 478 29.35 36.95 26.26
CA PRO A 478 30.51 37.10 25.37
C PRO A 478 31.36 38.32 25.77
N PRO A 479 32.70 38.20 25.79
CA PRO A 479 33.59 39.33 26.06
C PRO A 479 33.54 40.33 24.89
N PRO A 480 33.79 41.62 25.16
CA PRO A 480 33.73 42.65 24.13
C PRO A 480 34.95 42.59 23.19
N PHE A 481 34.62 42.70 21.90
CA PHE A 481 35.43 42.81 20.67
C PHE A 481 35.95 41.52 20.05
#